data_AF-A0A315V389-F1
#
_entry.id   AF-A0A315V389-F1
#
_cell.length_a   1.000
_cell.length_b   1.000
_cell.length_c   1.000
_cell.angle_alpha   90.00
_cell.angle_beta   90.00
_cell.angle_gamma   90.00
#
_symmetry.space_group_name_H-M   'P 1'
#
loop_
_entity.id
_entity.type
_entity.pdbx_description
1 polymer ?
#
loop_
_entity_poly.entity_id
_entity_poly.type
_entity_poly.pdbx_seq_one_letter_code
_entity_poly.pdbx_strand_id
1 'polypeptide(L)'
;MFAAARNAVRRQRLVQYMLALTGAVEPKPYYHKVERRVNPLNLVICQPICCYMSTLHQYIMLLSPQAERNWEAICEVLEDVLDDQSHKQLFALEIGSGTGQHVIRFAQKLPFVTWQPSDIKEECLDSIKAYIAATQVKTVLQPVLLDASEHWDKWAGVSRNSCDVIIAINLLQYSSFKTAQGVISGAGQILKPNGLLITYGVYAVNGIITPSCNEVLDEELRKLNPEWGLPDLDVLRQQAYGNGLRLERM
;
A
#
# COMPACT_ATOMS: atom_id res chain seq x y z
N MET A 1 -50.17 -4.94 17.61
CA MET A 1 -49.02 -4.89 18.54
C MET A 1 -47.72 -5.34 17.87
N PHE A 2 -47.44 -4.93 16.62
CA PHE A 2 -46.26 -5.34 15.84
C PHE A 2 -45.57 -4.14 15.16
N ALA A 3 -45.42 -3.04 15.90
CA ALA A 3 -44.70 -1.84 15.45
C ALA A 3 -43.36 -1.61 16.21
N ALA A 4 -42.95 -2.55 17.07
CA ALA A 4 -41.78 -2.38 17.94
C ALA A 4 -40.53 -3.20 17.53
N ALA A 5 -40.57 -3.97 16.44
CA ALA A 5 -39.46 -4.83 16.01
C ALA A 5 -38.56 -4.24 14.91
N ARG A 6 -38.76 -2.98 14.48
CA ARG A 6 -37.97 -2.34 13.42
C ARG A 6 -36.93 -1.29 13.90
N ASN A 7 -36.74 -1.13 15.20
CA ASN A 7 -35.89 -0.05 15.74
C ASN A 7 -34.78 -0.49 16.71
N ALA A 8 -34.39 -1.77 16.73
CA ALA A 8 -33.48 -2.30 17.75
C ALA A 8 -32.20 -2.98 17.22
N VAL A 9 -31.60 -2.53 16.11
CA VAL A 9 -30.13 -2.69 15.86
C VAL A 9 -29.60 -1.48 15.07
N ARG A 10 -30.08 -0.26 15.37
CA ARG A 10 -29.52 1.00 14.84
C ARG A 10 -28.52 1.62 15.84
N ARG A 11 -27.55 0.80 16.23
CA ARG A 11 -26.29 1.26 16.85
C ARG A 11 -25.11 0.62 16.12
N GLN A 12 -25.07 0.78 14.80
CA GLN A 12 -23.85 0.58 14.03
C GLN A 12 -22.86 1.65 14.49
N ARG A 13 -21.96 1.29 15.41
CA ARG A 13 -20.69 2.01 15.52
C ARG A 13 -20.01 1.84 14.17
N LEU A 14 -19.57 2.94 13.58
CA LEU A 14 -18.86 3.02 12.31
C LEU A 14 -17.54 2.25 12.47
N VAL A 15 -17.47 1.01 11.97
CA VAL A 15 -16.31 0.12 12.13
C VAL A 15 -15.46 0.22 10.87
N GLN A 16 -14.14 0.40 11.03
CA GLN A 16 -13.15 0.23 9.97
C GLN A 16 -12.59 -1.20 10.04
N TYR A 17 -12.18 -1.78 8.91
CA TYR A 17 -11.77 -3.19 8.86
C TYR A 17 -10.29 -3.37 8.52
N MET A 18 -9.66 -4.40 9.09
CA MET A 18 -8.32 -4.85 8.72
C MET A 18 -8.42 -6.18 7.96
N LEU A 19 -7.74 -6.31 6.82
CA LEU A 19 -7.49 -7.58 6.12
C LEU A 19 -5.99 -7.88 6.16
N ALA A 20 -5.62 -9.13 6.48
CA ALA A 20 -4.24 -9.60 6.48
C ALA A 20 -4.08 -10.78 5.52
N LEU A 21 -3.41 -10.58 4.39
CA LEU A 21 -3.23 -11.60 3.36
C LEU A 21 -1.84 -12.25 3.48
N THR A 22 -1.78 -13.59 3.44
CA THR A 22 -0.53 -14.36 3.56
C THR A 22 -0.01 -14.85 2.21
N GLY A 23 1.29 -14.73 1.96
CA GLY A 23 1.98 -15.39 0.84
C GLY A 23 3.29 -16.04 1.27
N ALA A 24 3.80 -16.99 0.48
CA ALA A 24 5.12 -17.60 0.70
C ALA A 24 6.21 -16.83 -0.08
N VAL A 25 7.38 -16.57 0.52
CA VAL A 25 8.48 -15.84 -0.14
C VAL A 25 9.84 -16.50 0.14
N GLU A 26 10.59 -16.78 -0.93
CA GLU A 26 12.03 -17.12 -0.89
C GLU A 26 12.91 -15.85 -0.75
N PRO A 27 14.11 -15.97 -0.17
CA PRO A 27 14.85 -14.81 0.30
C PRO A 27 15.50 -14.07 -0.86
N LYS A 28 15.05 -12.82 -1.08
CA LYS A 28 15.86 -11.63 -1.44
C LYS A 28 14.97 -10.46 -1.89
N PRO A 29 14.90 -9.35 -1.14
CA PRO A 29 14.29 -8.10 -1.59
C PRO A 29 15.35 -7.24 -2.30
N TYR A 30 15.95 -7.72 -3.39
CA TYR A 30 16.82 -6.86 -4.18
C TYR A 30 16.04 -6.28 -5.35
N TYR A 31 15.91 -4.94 -5.37
CA TYR A 31 15.42 -4.23 -6.53
C TYR A 31 16.44 -4.36 -7.67
N HIS A 32 15.95 -4.65 -8.86
CA HIS A 32 16.74 -4.53 -10.08
C HIS A 32 16.43 -3.19 -10.73
N LYS A 33 17.46 -2.41 -11.08
CA LYS A 33 17.27 -1.19 -11.88
C LYS A 33 16.98 -1.62 -13.32
N VAL A 34 15.87 -1.13 -13.88
CA VAL A 34 15.55 -1.33 -15.29
C VAL A 34 15.60 0.03 -15.96
N GLU A 35 16.63 0.26 -16.78
CA GLU A 35 16.70 1.45 -17.61
C GLU A 35 15.76 1.29 -18.82
N ARG A 36 14.62 1.97 -18.81
CA ARG A 36 13.84 2.19 -20.03
C ARG A 36 14.04 3.64 -20.49
N ARG A 37 14.56 3.82 -21.70
CA ARG A 37 14.52 5.12 -22.37
C ARG A 37 13.06 5.43 -22.72
N VAL A 38 12.42 6.31 -21.95
CA VAL A 38 11.13 6.88 -22.33
C VAL A 38 11.42 7.88 -23.45
N ASN A 39 11.15 7.49 -24.71
CA ASN A 39 11.39 8.34 -25.88
C ASN A 39 10.34 9.46 -25.91
N PRO A 40 10.72 10.75 -25.83
CA PRO A 40 9.78 11.85 -25.90
C PRO A 40 9.59 12.28 -27.36
N LEU A 41 9.09 11.41 -28.25
CA LEU A 41 8.89 11.78 -29.66
C LEU A 41 7.60 11.21 -30.23
N ASN A 42 6.54 12.02 -30.15
CA ASN A 42 5.51 12.16 -31.18
C ASN A 42 4.95 13.60 -31.15
N LEU A 43 5.85 14.59 -31.13
CA LEU A 43 5.49 15.99 -31.34
C LEU A 43 6.38 16.55 -32.45
N VAL A 44 5.88 16.46 -33.69
CA VAL A 44 6.46 17.18 -34.82
C VAL A 44 6.10 18.66 -34.63
N ILE A 45 7.03 19.44 -34.07
CA ILE A 45 6.97 20.91 -34.11
C ILE A 45 8.18 21.38 -34.91
N CYS A 46 7.94 21.76 -36.16
CA CYS A 46 8.82 22.65 -36.90
C CYS A 46 8.78 24.03 -36.23
N GLN A 47 9.81 24.44 -35.48
CA GLN A 47 10.25 25.84 -35.32
C GLN A 47 11.69 25.91 -34.78
N PRO A 48 12.45 26.98 -35.09
CA PRO A 48 13.90 26.99 -34.98
C PRO A 48 14.40 27.36 -33.57
N ILE A 49 15.30 26.51 -33.07
CA ILE A 49 16.43 26.77 -32.16
C ILE A 49 16.19 27.84 -31.07
N CYS A 50 15.72 27.38 -29.91
CA CYS A 50 16.12 27.95 -28.63
C CYS A 50 16.66 26.80 -27.77
N CYS A 51 17.94 26.90 -27.40
CA CYS A 51 18.63 25.94 -26.56
C CYS A 51 17.99 25.86 -25.16
N TYR A 52 16.95 25.04 -25.01
CA TYR A 52 16.68 24.40 -23.72
C TYR A 52 17.48 23.12 -23.70
N MET A 53 18.61 23.10 -23.01
CA MET A 53 19.07 21.85 -22.42
C MET A 53 18.03 21.47 -21.37
N SER A 54 16.94 20.83 -21.79
CA SER A 54 16.13 20.06 -20.89
C SER A 54 17.07 19.03 -20.28
N THR A 55 17.30 19.11 -18.98
CA THR A 55 17.86 18.00 -18.24
C THR A 55 16.92 16.83 -18.53
N LEU A 56 17.39 15.88 -19.35
CA LEU A 56 16.78 14.57 -19.45
C LEU A 56 16.83 13.99 -18.03
N HIS A 57 15.81 14.24 -17.22
CA HIS A 57 15.59 13.48 -16.01
C HIS A 57 15.33 12.06 -16.50
N GLN A 58 16.39 11.27 -16.48
CA GLN A 58 16.32 9.87 -16.80
C GLN A 58 15.58 9.21 -15.65
N TYR A 59 14.27 9.13 -15.81
CA TYR A 59 13.37 8.47 -14.88
C TYR A 59 13.72 6.97 -14.86
N ILE A 60 14.41 6.52 -13.81
CA ILE A 60 14.79 5.12 -13.63
C ILE A 60 13.64 4.40 -12.93
N MET A 61 13.10 3.37 -13.58
CA MET A 61 12.14 2.47 -12.95
C MET A 61 12.90 1.36 -12.22
N LEU A 62 12.54 1.15 -10.95
CA LEU A 62 12.96 0.01 -10.17
C LEU A 62 12.04 -1.17 -10.45
N LEU A 63 12.57 -2.39 -10.34
CA LEU A 63 11.82 -3.63 -10.49
C LEU A 63 12.00 -4.51 -9.25
N SER A 64 10.88 -4.92 -8.67
CA SER A 64 10.78 -5.87 -7.57
C SER A 64 10.24 -7.20 -8.10
N PRO A 65 11.02 -8.30 -8.02
CA PRO A 65 10.53 -9.63 -8.33
C PRO A 65 9.36 -10.06 -7.45
N GLN A 66 9.29 -9.58 -6.20
CA GLN A 66 8.17 -9.87 -5.31
C GLN A 66 6.89 -9.23 -5.83
N ALA A 67 6.96 -7.96 -6.24
CA ALA A 67 5.82 -7.25 -6.81
C ALA A 67 5.33 -7.92 -8.11
N GLU A 68 6.24 -8.44 -8.94
CA GLU A 68 5.85 -9.21 -10.13
C GLU A 68 5.10 -10.51 -9.80
N ARG A 69 5.45 -11.18 -8.71
CA ARG A 69 4.84 -12.47 -8.35
C ARG A 69 3.49 -12.35 -7.67
N ASN A 70 3.28 -11.33 -6.84
CA ASN A 70 2.11 -11.28 -5.96
C ASN A 70 1.05 -10.27 -6.36
N TRP A 71 1.30 -9.37 -7.32
CA TRP A 71 0.34 -8.30 -7.65
C TRP A 71 -1.03 -8.83 -8.09
N GLU A 72 -1.09 -9.92 -8.84
CA GLU A 72 -2.34 -10.43 -9.44
C GLU A 72 -3.28 -10.94 -8.35
N ALA A 73 -2.78 -11.80 -7.46
CA ALA A 73 -3.55 -12.31 -6.32
C ALA A 73 -4.00 -11.19 -5.36
N ILE A 74 -3.16 -10.17 -5.15
CA ILE A 74 -3.56 -9.00 -4.33
C ILE A 74 -4.64 -8.19 -5.04
N CYS A 75 -4.51 -8.01 -6.36
CA CYS A 75 -5.48 -7.28 -7.17
C CYS A 75 -6.86 -7.97 -7.17
N GLU A 76 -6.90 -9.30 -7.26
CA GLU A 76 -8.15 -10.06 -7.18
C GLU A 76 -8.88 -9.83 -5.84
N VAL A 77 -8.13 -9.80 -4.74
CA VAL A 77 -8.73 -9.47 -3.42
C VAL A 77 -9.22 -8.03 -3.39
N LEU A 78 -8.47 -7.08 -3.97
CA LEU A 78 -8.92 -5.68 -4.05
C LEU A 78 -10.17 -5.52 -4.89
N GLU A 79 -10.29 -6.24 -6.01
CA GLU A 79 -11.50 -6.27 -6.83
C GLU A 79 -12.69 -6.81 -6.03
N ASP A 80 -12.54 -7.96 -5.36
CA ASP A 80 -13.57 -8.57 -4.51
C ASP A 80 -14.08 -7.64 -3.40
N VAL A 81 -13.16 -7.04 -2.62
CA VAL A 81 -13.56 -6.21 -1.46
C VAL A 81 -14.06 -4.82 -1.83
N LEU A 82 -13.78 -4.34 -3.05
CA LEU A 82 -14.20 -3.02 -3.52
C LEU A 82 -15.34 -3.06 -4.55
N ASP A 83 -15.78 -4.24 -4.99
CA ASP A 83 -16.78 -4.40 -6.05
C ASP A 83 -18.10 -3.66 -5.72
N ASP A 84 -18.61 -3.85 -4.49
CA ASP A 84 -19.82 -3.17 -3.99
C ASP A 84 -19.69 -1.64 -3.98
N GLN A 85 -18.46 -1.12 -3.99
CA GLN A 85 -18.14 0.31 -3.97
C GLN A 85 -17.74 0.86 -5.35
N SER A 86 -17.68 0.02 -6.39
CA SER A 86 -17.26 0.37 -7.74
C SER A 86 -18.07 1.50 -8.40
N HIS A 87 -19.30 1.72 -7.93
CA HIS A 87 -20.19 2.80 -8.37
C HIS A 87 -19.80 4.20 -7.83
N LYS A 88 -18.78 4.29 -6.96
CA LYS A 88 -18.28 5.54 -6.37
C LYS A 88 -16.81 5.75 -6.71
N GLN A 89 -16.39 7.01 -6.75
CA GLN A 89 -14.97 7.32 -6.75
C GLN A 89 -14.39 7.13 -5.35
N LEU A 90 -13.41 6.23 -5.20
CA LEU A 90 -12.71 5.97 -3.95
C LEU A 90 -11.34 6.65 -3.94
N PHE A 91 -10.84 6.92 -2.74
CA PHE A 91 -9.47 7.38 -2.52
C PHE A 91 -8.69 6.36 -1.69
N ALA A 92 -7.57 5.90 -2.23
CA ALA A 92 -6.70 4.90 -1.60
C ALA A 92 -5.30 5.45 -1.34
N LEU A 93 -4.73 5.18 -0.17
CA LEU A 93 -3.33 5.44 0.17
C LEU A 93 -2.56 4.11 0.15
N GLU A 94 -1.51 4.02 -0.66
CA GLU A 94 -0.55 2.92 -0.57
C GLU A 94 0.66 3.38 0.25
N ILE A 95 0.91 2.70 1.37
CA ILE A 95 2.04 2.96 2.27
C ILE A 95 3.17 1.98 1.91
N GLY A 96 4.33 2.52 1.59
CA GLY A 96 5.48 1.71 1.17
C GLY A 96 5.29 1.15 -0.24
N SER A 97 4.95 2.03 -1.19
CA SER A 97 4.73 1.70 -2.61
C SER A 97 5.94 1.07 -3.30
N GLY A 98 7.14 1.18 -2.72
CA GLY A 98 8.35 0.55 -3.21
C GLY A 98 8.69 0.99 -4.63
N THR A 99 8.68 0.06 -5.57
CA THR A 99 8.97 0.39 -6.98
C THR A 99 7.85 1.14 -7.67
N GLY A 100 6.62 1.07 -7.15
CA GLY A 100 5.41 1.55 -7.82
C GLY A 100 4.73 0.53 -8.73
N GLN A 101 5.23 -0.71 -8.84
CA GLN A 101 4.60 -1.72 -9.71
C GLN A 101 3.16 -2.06 -9.31
N HIS A 102 2.89 -2.16 -8.00
CA HIS A 102 1.56 -2.48 -7.47
C HIS A 102 0.54 -1.39 -7.79
N VAL A 103 0.74 -0.16 -7.30
CA VAL A 103 -0.19 0.96 -7.53
C VAL A 103 -0.52 1.18 -9.02
N ILE A 104 0.46 1.04 -9.91
CA ILE A 104 0.25 1.25 -11.35
C ILE A 104 -0.66 0.16 -11.93
N ARG A 105 -0.48 -1.09 -11.53
CA ARG A 105 -1.33 -2.20 -11.97
C ARG A 105 -2.73 -2.12 -11.36
N PHE A 106 -2.82 -1.80 -10.08
CA PHE A 106 -4.11 -1.62 -9.40
C PHE A 106 -4.89 -0.47 -10.04
N ALA A 107 -4.25 0.65 -10.34
CA ALA A 107 -4.90 1.78 -11.00
C ALA A 107 -5.42 1.47 -12.41
N GLN A 108 -4.82 0.53 -13.13
CA GLN A 108 -5.30 0.04 -14.42
C GLN A 108 -6.53 -0.88 -14.29
N LYS A 109 -6.59 -1.67 -13.22
CA LYS A 109 -7.66 -2.64 -12.94
C LYS A 109 -8.86 -2.02 -12.21
N LEU A 110 -8.59 -1.04 -11.36
CA LEU A 110 -9.54 -0.36 -10.49
C LEU A 110 -9.63 1.13 -10.86
N PRO A 111 -10.18 1.49 -12.04
CA PRO A 111 -10.21 2.86 -12.53
C PRO A 111 -11.10 3.80 -11.69
N PHE A 112 -11.97 3.25 -10.83
CA PHE A 112 -12.80 4.00 -9.90
C PHE A 112 -12.07 4.36 -8.58
N VAL A 113 -10.80 3.97 -8.43
CA VAL A 113 -9.98 4.29 -7.26
C VAL A 113 -8.88 5.28 -7.65
N THR A 114 -8.81 6.41 -6.95
CA THR A 114 -7.68 7.33 -7.03
C THR A 114 -6.63 6.93 -5.99
N TRP A 115 -5.43 6.64 -6.44
CA TRP A 115 -4.33 6.14 -5.62
C TRP A 115 -3.34 7.25 -5.28
N GLN A 116 -3.06 7.42 -3.99
CA GLN A 116 -1.94 8.18 -3.46
C GLN A 116 -0.82 7.19 -3.08
N PRO A 117 0.21 7.00 -3.92
CA PRO A 117 1.37 6.23 -3.52
C PRO A 117 2.23 7.01 -2.52
N SER A 118 2.93 6.30 -1.65
CA SER A 118 3.83 6.90 -0.67
C SER A 118 4.98 5.96 -0.32
N ASP A 119 6.14 6.54 -0.04
CA ASP A 119 7.31 5.78 0.43
C ASP A 119 8.23 6.68 1.25
N ILE A 120 9.10 6.09 2.06
CA ILE A 120 10.11 6.82 2.85
C ILE A 120 11.40 7.04 2.03
N LYS A 121 11.59 6.25 0.96
CA LYS A 121 12.82 6.27 0.15
C LYS A 121 12.65 7.14 -1.08
N GLU A 122 13.53 8.11 -1.27
CA GLU A 122 13.50 9.01 -2.44
C GLU A 122 13.62 8.25 -3.77
N GLU A 123 14.43 7.19 -3.83
CA GLU A 123 14.58 6.38 -5.04
C GLU A 123 13.29 5.62 -5.43
N CYS A 124 12.46 5.27 -4.43
CA CYS A 124 11.15 4.68 -4.63
C CYS A 124 10.17 5.72 -5.17
N LEU A 125 10.16 6.93 -4.60
CA LEU A 125 9.36 8.04 -5.12
C LEU A 125 9.70 8.36 -6.58
N ASP A 126 10.99 8.40 -6.93
CA ASP A 126 11.42 8.65 -8.31
C ASP A 126 11.05 7.51 -9.26
N SER A 127 11.12 6.26 -8.81
CA SER A 127 10.61 5.11 -9.57
C SER A 127 9.12 5.22 -9.84
N ILE A 128 8.31 5.58 -8.84
CA ILE A 128 6.88 5.75 -9.00
C ILE A 128 6.56 6.86 -10.00
N LYS A 129 7.24 8.02 -9.90
CA LYS A 129 7.13 9.10 -10.90
C LYS A 129 7.47 8.60 -12.30
N ALA A 130 8.53 7.79 -12.43
CA ALA A 130 8.95 7.18 -13.69
C ALA A 130 7.85 6.30 -14.29
N TYR A 131 7.24 5.43 -13.47
CA TYR A 131 6.14 4.59 -13.91
C TYR A 131 4.90 5.40 -14.30
N ILE A 132 4.52 6.44 -13.55
CA ILE A 132 3.39 7.32 -13.89
C ILE A 132 3.65 7.97 -15.26
N ALA A 133 4.86 8.52 -15.49
CA ALA A 133 5.23 9.13 -16.74
C ALA A 133 5.24 8.13 -17.91
N ALA A 134 5.71 6.90 -17.71
CA ALA A 134 5.78 5.88 -18.74
C ALA A 134 4.40 5.29 -19.10
N THR A 135 3.52 5.10 -18.11
CA THR A 135 2.21 4.44 -18.30
C THR A 135 1.08 5.42 -18.55
N GLN A 136 1.27 6.71 -18.26
CA GLN A 136 0.26 7.77 -18.42
C GLN A 136 -1.07 7.50 -17.67
N VAL A 137 -1.01 6.66 -16.63
CA VAL A 137 -2.17 6.34 -15.78
C VAL A 137 -2.74 7.62 -15.14
N LYS A 138 -4.07 7.74 -15.13
CA LYS A 138 -4.77 8.97 -14.71
C LYS A 138 -5.24 8.96 -13.26
N THR A 139 -5.32 7.77 -12.68
CA THR A 139 -5.86 7.54 -11.34
C THR A 139 -4.77 7.36 -10.29
N VAL A 140 -3.50 7.65 -10.62
CA VAL A 140 -2.38 7.66 -9.67
C VAL A 140 -1.85 9.08 -9.51
N LEU A 141 -1.83 9.57 -8.27
CA LEU A 141 -1.27 10.87 -7.91
C LEU A 141 0.26 10.82 -7.85
N GLN A 142 0.89 12.00 -7.79
CA GLN A 142 2.34 12.06 -7.53
C GLN A 142 2.65 11.46 -6.16
N PRO A 143 3.73 10.67 -6.02
CA PRO A 143 4.05 10.00 -4.77
C PRO A 143 4.48 11.01 -3.70
N VAL A 144 4.12 10.73 -2.45
CA VAL A 144 4.46 11.58 -1.29
C VAL A 144 5.49 10.89 -0.40
N LEU A 145 6.42 11.69 0.16
CA LEU A 145 7.34 11.22 1.18
C LEU A 145 6.54 10.97 2.48
N LEU A 146 6.56 9.73 2.96
CA LEU A 146 5.81 9.32 4.15
C LEU A 146 6.60 8.29 4.93
N ASP A 147 6.95 8.64 6.17
CA ASP A 147 7.45 7.69 7.17
C ASP A 147 6.28 7.18 8.02
N ALA A 148 5.92 5.91 7.82
CA ALA A 148 4.81 5.31 8.53
C ALA A 148 5.10 5.00 10.00
N SER A 149 6.34 5.17 10.47
CA SER A 149 6.70 5.11 11.90
C SER A 149 6.44 6.45 12.63
N GLU A 150 6.22 7.52 11.88
CA GLU A 150 5.85 8.83 12.42
C GLU A 150 4.34 8.93 12.66
N HIS A 151 3.94 9.89 13.49
CA HIS A 151 2.53 10.15 13.75
C HIS A 151 1.81 10.65 12.48
N TRP A 152 0.54 10.27 12.33
CA TRP A 152 -0.24 10.43 11.10
C TRP A 152 -0.42 11.88 10.65
N ASP A 153 -0.31 12.85 11.56
CA ASP A 153 -0.41 14.28 11.25
C ASP A 153 0.78 14.81 10.42
N LYS A 154 1.87 14.03 10.34
CA LYS A 154 3.01 14.30 9.46
C LYS A 154 2.88 13.65 8.08
N TRP A 155 1.88 12.79 7.86
CA TRP A 155 1.71 12.10 6.58
C TRP A 155 1.18 13.09 5.54
N ALA A 156 1.99 13.38 4.53
CA ALA A 156 1.62 14.30 3.46
C ALA A 156 0.51 13.72 2.57
N GLY A 157 -0.34 14.61 2.03
CA GLY A 157 -1.37 14.24 1.05
C GLY A 157 -2.62 13.56 1.63
N VAL A 158 -2.70 13.38 2.95
CA VAL A 158 -3.85 12.77 3.62
C VAL A 158 -4.34 13.61 4.80
N SER A 159 -5.61 13.44 5.15
CA SER A 159 -6.23 14.12 6.28
C SER A 159 -7.17 13.18 7.02
N ARG A 160 -7.68 13.62 8.17
CA ARG A 160 -8.57 12.80 8.99
C ARG A 160 -9.85 12.43 8.22
N ASN A 161 -10.25 11.16 8.29
CA ASN A 161 -11.43 10.64 7.58
C ASN A 161 -11.47 10.96 6.07
N SER A 162 -10.32 10.99 5.39
CA SER A 162 -10.26 11.32 3.96
C SER A 162 -10.07 10.12 3.04
N CYS A 163 -9.76 8.94 3.58
CA CYS A 163 -9.37 7.77 2.80
C CYS A 163 -10.39 6.63 2.90
N ASP A 164 -10.69 5.97 1.78
CA ASP A 164 -11.57 4.81 1.74
C ASP A 164 -10.76 3.51 1.97
N VAL A 165 -9.51 3.47 1.48
CA VAL A 165 -8.64 2.30 1.56
C VAL A 165 -7.21 2.69 1.88
N ILE A 166 -6.62 2.12 2.92
CA ILE A 166 -5.17 2.16 3.15
C ILE A 166 -4.64 0.76 2.86
N ILE A 167 -3.58 0.66 2.07
CA ILE A 167 -2.94 -0.61 1.76
C ILE A 167 -1.44 -0.58 2.07
N ALA A 168 -0.92 -1.65 2.65
CA ALA A 168 0.50 -1.86 2.89
C ALA A 168 0.91 -3.28 2.48
N ILE A 169 1.75 -3.40 1.45
CA ILE A 169 2.14 -4.69 0.85
C ILE A 169 3.62 -4.95 1.10
N ASN A 170 3.94 -6.09 1.72
CA ASN A 170 5.30 -6.47 2.08
C ASN A 170 6.07 -5.37 2.82
N LEU A 171 5.38 -4.60 3.67
CA LEU A 171 5.97 -3.51 4.42
C LEU A 171 6.34 -3.94 5.84
N LEU A 172 5.39 -4.58 6.53
CA LEU A 172 5.47 -4.75 7.99
C LEU A 172 6.63 -5.67 8.41
N GLN A 173 6.93 -6.71 7.62
CA GLN A 173 8.02 -7.64 7.95
C GLN A 173 9.42 -7.08 7.65
N TYR A 174 9.52 -6.03 6.84
CA TYR A 174 10.77 -5.35 6.46
C TYR A 174 10.92 -3.98 7.14
N SER A 175 10.25 -3.79 8.28
CA SER A 175 10.28 -2.53 9.03
C SER A 175 10.26 -2.80 10.52
N SER A 176 10.57 -1.76 11.31
CA SER A 176 10.47 -1.88 12.76
C SER A 176 9.02 -2.01 13.20
N PHE A 177 8.79 -2.58 14.37
CA PHE A 177 7.43 -2.69 14.91
C PHE A 177 6.72 -1.33 15.08
N LYS A 178 7.49 -0.24 15.24
CA LYS A 178 6.97 1.14 15.25
C LYS A 178 6.24 1.49 13.95
N THR A 179 6.69 0.98 12.80
CA THR A 179 6.01 1.16 11.51
C THR A 179 4.65 0.48 11.50
N ALA A 180 4.54 -0.76 12.00
CA ALA A 180 3.24 -1.44 12.13
C ALA A 180 2.28 -0.67 13.04
N GLN A 181 2.78 -0.15 14.16
CA GLN A 181 2.00 0.70 15.07
C GLN A 181 1.52 1.99 14.40
N GLY A 182 2.38 2.65 13.64
CA GLY A 182 2.04 3.89 12.94
C GLY A 182 1.06 3.65 11.79
N VAL A 183 1.19 2.56 11.02
CA VAL A 183 0.21 2.14 10.02
C VAL A 183 -1.17 1.94 10.65
N ILE A 184 -1.26 1.15 11.73
CA ILE A 184 -2.54 0.85 12.40
C ILE A 184 -3.15 2.10 13.03
N SER A 185 -2.35 2.88 13.77
CA SER A 185 -2.86 4.08 14.44
C SER A 185 -3.25 5.17 13.44
N GLY A 186 -2.46 5.39 12.39
CA GLY A 186 -2.79 6.31 11.32
C GLY A 186 -4.03 5.89 10.55
N ALA A 187 -4.22 4.59 10.30
CA ALA A 187 -5.43 4.08 9.68
C ALA A 187 -6.69 4.39 10.50
N GLY A 188 -6.63 4.24 11.83
CA GLY A 188 -7.71 4.63 12.74
C GLY A 188 -8.12 6.11 12.66
N GLN A 189 -7.25 6.97 12.14
CA GLN A 189 -7.47 8.43 12.03
C GLN A 189 -7.86 8.86 10.61
N ILE A 190 -7.20 8.28 9.61
CA ILE A 190 -7.30 8.71 8.20
C ILE A 190 -8.45 8.03 7.48
N LEU A 191 -8.77 6.78 7.82
CA LEU A 191 -9.86 6.07 7.17
C LEU A 191 -11.20 6.73 7.49
N LYS A 192 -12.04 6.87 6.47
CA LYS A 192 -13.45 7.19 6.63
C LYS A 192 -14.14 6.10 7.45
N PRO A 193 -15.32 6.40 8.02
CA PRO A 193 -16.24 5.37 8.44
C PRO A 193 -16.42 4.26 7.39
N ASN A 194 -16.29 2.99 7.81
CA ASN A 194 -16.31 1.81 6.92
C ASN A 194 -15.14 1.70 5.92
N GLY A 195 -14.07 2.48 6.12
CA GLY A 195 -12.84 2.34 5.35
C GLY A 195 -12.07 1.06 5.71
N LEU A 196 -11.21 0.64 4.79
CA LEU A 196 -10.45 -0.61 4.87
C LEU A 196 -8.96 -0.34 5.05
N LEU A 197 -8.34 -0.98 6.03
CA LEU A 197 -6.91 -1.21 6.10
C LEU A 197 -6.60 -2.61 5.53
N ILE A 198 -5.81 -2.69 4.47
CA ILE A 198 -5.42 -3.95 3.87
C ILE A 198 -3.91 -4.10 4.03
N THR A 199 -3.48 -5.18 4.65
CA THR A 199 -2.07 -5.51 4.80
C THR A 199 -1.80 -6.84 4.13
N TYR A 200 -0.71 -6.92 3.37
CA TYR A 200 -0.23 -8.15 2.76
C TYR A 200 1.19 -8.41 3.24
N GLY A 201 1.47 -9.64 3.69
CA GLY A 201 2.78 -10.00 4.18
C GLY A 201 2.84 -11.42 4.71
N VAL A 202 3.95 -11.75 5.33
CA VAL A 202 4.11 -13.01 6.06
C VAL A 202 3.97 -12.70 7.55
N TYR A 203 3.18 -13.50 8.27
CA TYR A 203 2.84 -13.23 9.65
C TYR A 203 3.06 -14.46 10.53
N ALA A 204 3.35 -14.20 11.82
CA ALA A 204 3.17 -15.18 12.87
C ALA A 204 1.69 -15.21 13.32
N VAL A 205 1.23 -16.35 13.81
CA VAL A 205 -0.13 -16.52 14.38
C VAL A 205 0.00 -17.13 15.76
N ASN A 206 -0.48 -16.44 16.80
CA ASN A 206 -0.29 -16.82 18.21
C ASN A 206 1.16 -17.15 18.58
N GLY A 207 2.11 -16.37 18.06
CA GLY A 207 3.55 -16.54 18.22
C GLY A 207 4.15 -17.70 17.41
N ILE A 208 3.34 -18.40 16.62
CA ILE A 208 3.78 -19.53 15.79
C ILE A 208 4.06 -19.03 14.38
N ILE A 209 5.29 -19.23 13.92
CA ILE A 209 5.69 -18.99 12.53
C ILE A 209 5.63 -20.34 11.80
N THR A 210 4.88 -20.39 10.71
CA THR A 210 4.72 -21.61 9.91
C THR A 210 4.41 -21.23 8.45
N PRO A 211 4.78 -22.06 7.46
CA PRO A 211 5.65 -23.24 7.55
C PRO A 211 7.13 -22.88 7.76
N SER A 212 8.02 -23.87 7.84
CA SER A 212 9.45 -23.68 8.17
C SER A 212 10.20 -22.69 7.25
N CYS A 213 9.77 -22.50 6.00
CA CYS A 213 10.36 -21.47 5.14
C CYS A 213 10.13 -20.04 5.68
N ASN A 214 9.03 -19.81 6.41
CA ASN A 214 8.77 -18.53 7.07
C ASN A 214 9.62 -18.36 8.34
N GLU A 215 9.98 -19.45 9.03
CA GLU A 215 10.91 -19.40 10.17
C GLU A 215 12.30 -18.98 9.70
N VAL A 216 12.78 -19.58 8.60
CA VAL A 216 14.05 -19.19 7.96
C VAL A 216 14.01 -17.73 7.52
N LEU A 217 12.91 -17.28 6.92
CA LEU A 217 12.73 -15.88 6.54
C LEU A 217 12.82 -14.95 7.75
N ASP A 218 12.11 -15.24 8.85
CA ASP A 218 12.17 -14.43 10.08
C ASP A 218 13.59 -14.30 10.62
N GLU A 219 14.31 -15.43 10.71
CA GLU A 219 15.70 -15.44 11.14
C GLU A 219 16.62 -14.60 10.23
N GLU A 220 16.47 -14.73 8.92
CA GLU A 220 17.26 -13.96 7.95
C GLU A 220 16.97 -12.46 8.03
N LEU A 221 15.69 -12.08 8.18
CA LEU A 221 15.30 -10.69 8.37
C LEU A 221 15.92 -10.10 9.64
N ARG A 222 15.85 -10.82 10.76
CA ARG A 222 16.43 -10.39 12.04
C ARG A 222 17.96 -10.31 12.01
N LYS A 223 18.62 -11.20 11.24
CA LYS A 223 20.07 -11.14 11.00
C LYS A 223 20.47 -9.88 10.22
N LEU A 224 19.66 -9.46 9.24
CA LEU A 224 19.90 -8.24 8.47
C LEU A 224 19.61 -6.98 9.29
N ASN A 225 18.51 -6.98 10.04
CA ASN A 225 18.14 -5.92 10.96
C ASN A 225 17.35 -6.52 12.14
N PRO A 226 17.85 -6.41 13.39
CA PRO A 226 17.17 -6.96 14.57
C PRO A 226 15.76 -6.42 14.82
N GLU A 227 15.42 -5.24 14.28
CA GLU A 227 14.08 -4.66 14.38
C GLU A 227 13.08 -5.23 13.37
N TRP A 228 13.54 -5.97 12.36
CA TRP A 228 12.69 -6.63 11.37
C TRP A 228 12.27 -8.03 11.84
N GLY A 229 11.38 -8.65 11.08
CA GLY A 229 10.84 -9.99 11.36
C GLY A 229 9.36 -10.05 11.10
N LEU A 230 8.79 -11.25 11.22
CA LEU A 230 7.38 -11.49 10.93
C LEU A 230 6.51 -10.95 12.07
N PRO A 231 5.61 -9.98 11.80
CA PRO A 231 4.71 -9.47 12.83
C PRO A 231 3.67 -10.53 13.20
N ASP A 232 3.26 -10.50 14.46
CA ASP A 232 2.23 -11.41 14.99
C ASP A 232 0.82 -10.84 14.78
N LEU A 233 -0.07 -11.62 14.16
CA LEU A 233 -1.43 -11.16 13.87
C LEU A 233 -2.29 -10.91 15.12
N ASP A 234 -2.11 -11.66 16.20
CA ASP A 234 -2.86 -11.44 17.43
C ASP A 234 -2.45 -10.12 18.09
N VAL A 235 -1.16 -9.78 18.02
CA VAL A 235 -0.64 -8.47 18.43
C VAL A 235 -1.20 -7.35 17.55
N LEU A 236 -1.14 -7.50 16.22
CA LEU A 236 -1.68 -6.50 15.29
C LEU A 236 -3.20 -6.32 15.49
N ARG A 237 -3.94 -7.41 15.73
CA ARG A 237 -5.38 -7.39 16.02
C ARG A 237 -5.69 -6.59 17.29
N GLN A 238 -4.91 -6.78 18.35
CA GLN A 238 -5.09 -6.02 19.60
C GLN A 238 -4.82 -4.53 19.39
N GLN A 239 -3.77 -4.18 18.62
CA GLN A 239 -3.48 -2.79 18.28
C GLN A 239 -4.59 -2.17 17.41
N ALA A 240 -5.09 -2.92 16.42
CA ALA A 240 -6.19 -2.50 15.56
C ALA A 240 -7.43 -2.18 16.40
N TYR A 241 -7.81 -3.06 17.33
CA TYR A 241 -8.94 -2.84 18.22
C TYR A 241 -8.80 -1.57 19.06
N GLY A 242 -7.60 -1.30 19.60
CA GLY A 242 -7.29 -0.08 20.34
C GLY A 242 -7.42 1.20 19.52
N ASN A 243 -7.32 1.11 18.19
CA ASN A 243 -7.42 2.22 17.25
C ASN A 243 -8.77 2.29 16.49
N GLY A 244 -9.78 1.53 16.94
CA GLY A 244 -11.12 1.57 16.33
C GLY A 244 -11.29 0.69 15.08
N LEU A 245 -10.27 -0.11 14.75
CA LEU A 245 -10.29 -1.06 13.65
C LEU A 245 -10.74 -2.45 14.15
N ARG A 246 -11.37 -3.25 13.29
CA ARG A 246 -11.67 -4.66 13.55
C ARG A 246 -11.10 -5.54 12.46
N LEU A 247 -10.41 -6.61 12.85
CA LEU A 247 -9.99 -7.64 11.90
C LEU A 247 -11.24 -8.37 11.39
N GLU A 248 -11.47 -8.32 10.08
CA GLU A 248 -12.65 -8.93 9.44
C GLU A 248 -12.32 -10.28 8.82
N ARG A 249 -11.18 -10.36 8.12
CA ARG A 249 -10.76 -11.51 7.35
C ARG A 249 -9.24 -11.69 7.43
N MET A 250 -8.83 -12.95 7.45
CA MET A 250 -7.46 -13.45 7.30
C MET A 250 -7.44 -14.43 6.12
#